data_AF-A0A5B7FCN5-F1
#
_entry.id   AF-A0A5B7FCN5-F1
#
_cell.length_a   1.000
_cell.length_b   1.000
_cell.length_c   1.000
_cell.angle_alpha   90.00
_cell.angle_beta   90.00
_cell.angle_gamma   90.00
#
_symmetry.space_group_name_H-M   'P 1'
#
loop_
_entity.id
_entity.type
_entity.pdbx_description
1 polymer ?
#
loop_
_entity_poly.entity_id
_entity_poly.type
_entity_poly.pdbx_seq_one_letter_code
_entity_poly.pdbx_strand_id
1 'polypeptide(L)'
;MAESPHPDVLLKLQVIEDNRRQEAAERRQEEEQRRREKEERRRQEDERRESQRREEFKQLLETVAQQSRFTPQLAATSPTSPSPTLSPQPLPAGMLHPTNTKAVIHPSPPLQSDVTFPDYKAWKRQKNDYATFTDLAKLDLPKQHIQLRMCMTPEVLHILQYRLRVTPDDMRSIEQVLDALEQHVKAQTNEALRHRDLFSCKQRVGECFNDFFVRVKNLAEAVDICKGANTQCEETQLKQVLLMGVCDQDLVRELISTIATKTLDETV
;
A
#
# COMPACT_ATOMS: atom_id res chain seq x y z
N MET A 1 -20.97 -73.81 -1.96
CA MET A 1 -19.62 -73.74 -1.36
C MET A 1 -18.72 -73.17 -2.43
N ALA A 2 -18.17 -71.97 -2.26
CA ALA A 2 -17.24 -71.40 -3.23
C ALA A 2 -15.84 -71.95 -2.91
N GLU A 3 -15.23 -72.64 -3.86
CA GLU A 3 -13.86 -73.15 -3.75
C GLU A 3 -12.89 -71.97 -3.60
N SER A 4 -12.07 -72.03 -2.56
CA SER A 4 -11.02 -71.04 -2.31
C SER A 4 -9.96 -71.16 -3.41
N PRO A 5 -9.50 -70.04 -4.01
CA PRO A 5 -8.57 -70.08 -5.13
C PRO A 5 -7.25 -70.75 -4.74
N HIS A 6 -6.73 -71.58 -5.66
CA HIS A 6 -5.50 -72.37 -5.49
C HIS A 6 -4.31 -71.45 -5.15
N PRO A 7 -3.46 -71.80 -4.17
CA PRO A 7 -2.41 -70.93 -3.63
C PRO A 7 -1.44 -70.36 -4.69
N ASP A 8 -1.18 -71.09 -5.77
CA ASP A 8 -0.36 -70.62 -6.90
C ASP A 8 -0.96 -69.42 -7.66
N VAL A 9 -2.28 -69.29 -7.69
CA VAL A 9 -2.97 -68.15 -8.33
C VAL A 9 -2.83 -66.90 -7.47
N LEU A 10 -2.91 -67.05 -6.15
CA LEU A 10 -2.72 -65.94 -5.21
C LEU A 10 -1.28 -65.41 -5.25
N LEU A 11 -0.28 -66.30 -5.33
CA LEU A 11 1.12 -65.90 -5.45
C LEU A 11 1.40 -65.12 -6.74
N LYS A 12 0.83 -65.55 -7.88
CA LYS A 12 0.98 -64.83 -9.16
C LYS A 12 0.34 -63.45 -9.13
N LEU A 13 -0.84 -63.31 -8.52
CA LEU A 13 -1.50 -62.01 -8.38
C LEU A 13 -0.72 -61.06 -7.46
N GLN A 14 -0.11 -61.58 -6.40
CA GLN A 14 0.74 -60.79 -5.50
C GLN A 14 1.96 -60.23 -6.24
N VAL A 15 2.66 -61.05 -7.02
CA VAL A 15 3.82 -60.61 -7.81
C VAL A 15 3.45 -59.53 -8.84
N ILE A 16 2.28 -59.65 -9.48
CA ILE A 16 1.80 -58.63 -10.44
C ILE A 16 1.52 -57.31 -9.73
N GLU A 17 0.86 -57.34 -8.57
CA GLU A 17 0.55 -56.13 -7.82
C GLU A 17 1.82 -55.47 -7.25
N ASP A 18 2.80 -56.25 -6.81
CA ASP A 18 4.08 -55.74 -6.33
C ASP A 18 4.90 -55.10 -7.46
N ASN A 19 4.94 -55.70 -8.65
CA ASN A 19 5.55 -55.08 -9.84
C ASN A 19 4.85 -53.77 -10.21
N ARG A 20 3.50 -53.73 -10.19
CA ARG A 20 2.74 -52.51 -10.49
C ARG A 20 3.00 -51.39 -9.49
N ARG A 21 3.16 -51.74 -8.20
CA ARG A 21 3.53 -50.79 -7.14
C ARG A 21 4.94 -50.27 -7.32
N GLN A 22 5.88 -51.12 -7.72
CA GLN A 22 7.25 -50.74 -7.97
C GLN A 22 7.36 -49.76 -9.14
N GLU A 23 6.74 -50.06 -10.28
CA GLU A 23 6.73 -49.12 -11.41
C GLU A 23 6.04 -47.78 -11.08
N ALA A 24 5.00 -47.81 -10.23
CA ALA A 24 4.35 -46.58 -9.76
C ALA A 24 5.24 -45.77 -8.81
N ALA A 25 6.09 -46.43 -8.02
CA ALA A 25 7.08 -45.77 -7.18
C ALA A 25 8.18 -45.12 -8.03
N GLU A 26 8.69 -45.83 -9.03
CA GLU A 26 9.71 -45.32 -9.97
C GLU A 26 9.19 -44.10 -10.76
N ARG A 27 7.97 -44.18 -11.31
CA ARG A 27 7.34 -43.03 -11.99
C ARG A 27 7.20 -41.80 -11.09
N ARG A 28 6.89 -41.99 -9.80
CA ARG A 28 6.81 -40.89 -8.82
C ARG A 28 8.19 -40.29 -8.53
N GLN A 29 9.22 -41.11 -8.41
CA GLN A 29 10.59 -40.64 -8.20
C GLN A 29 11.12 -39.85 -9.41
N GLU A 30 10.88 -40.33 -10.63
CA GLU A 30 11.25 -39.62 -11.85
C GLU A 30 10.53 -38.27 -11.98
N GLU A 31 9.23 -38.22 -11.67
CA GLU A 31 8.47 -36.97 -11.69
C GLU A 31 8.98 -35.98 -10.64
N GLU A 32 9.29 -36.46 -9.43
CA GLU A 32 9.85 -35.62 -8.37
C GLU A 32 11.23 -35.08 -8.75
N GLN A 33 12.09 -35.90 -9.35
CA GLN A 33 13.39 -35.47 -9.85
C GLN A 33 13.23 -34.39 -10.94
N ARG A 34 12.36 -34.61 -11.92
CA ARG A 34 12.07 -33.61 -12.97
C ARG A 34 11.53 -32.30 -12.40
N ARG A 35 10.71 -32.36 -11.33
CA ARG A 35 10.21 -31.18 -10.64
C ARG A 35 11.35 -30.42 -9.95
N ARG A 36 12.24 -31.12 -9.25
CA ARG A 36 13.42 -30.52 -8.60
C ARG A 36 14.35 -29.84 -9.61
N GLU A 37 14.68 -30.52 -10.71
CA GLU A 37 15.53 -29.96 -11.78
C GLU A 37 14.89 -28.72 -12.44
N LYS A 38 13.56 -28.75 -12.66
CA LYS A 38 12.83 -27.59 -13.20
C LYS A 38 12.81 -26.42 -12.24
N GLU A 39 12.71 -26.68 -10.94
CA GLU A 39 12.74 -25.64 -9.89
C GLU A 39 14.13 -25.03 -9.76
N GLU A 40 15.18 -25.84 -9.78
CA GLU A 40 16.57 -25.38 -9.78
C GLU A 40 16.89 -24.50 -10.99
N ARG A 41 16.46 -24.92 -12.19
CA ARG A 41 16.62 -24.10 -13.40
C ARG A 41 15.92 -22.75 -13.30
N ARG A 42 14.74 -22.70 -12.67
CA ARG A 42 14.02 -21.44 -12.43
C ARG A 42 14.77 -20.54 -11.47
N ARG A 43 15.30 -21.09 -10.37
CA ARG A 43 16.12 -20.34 -9.40
C ARG A 43 17.37 -19.75 -10.05
N GLN A 44 18.09 -20.54 -10.85
CA GLN A 44 19.26 -20.06 -11.59
C GLN A 44 18.92 -18.94 -12.58
N GLU A 45 17.77 -19.02 -13.25
CA GLU A 45 17.32 -17.97 -14.17
C GLU A 45 16.97 -16.67 -13.43
N ASP A 46 16.29 -16.78 -12.28
CA ASP A 46 15.94 -15.63 -11.45
C ASP A 46 17.18 -14.96 -10.85
N GLU A 47 18.14 -15.73 -10.35
CA GLU A 47 19.44 -15.23 -9.88
C GLU A 47 20.21 -14.50 -10.99
N ARG A 48 20.19 -15.05 -12.22
CA ARG A 48 20.84 -14.41 -13.38
C ARG A 48 20.18 -13.07 -13.72
N ARG A 49 18.84 -13.00 -13.69
CA ARG A 49 18.10 -11.75 -13.92
C ARG A 49 18.38 -10.71 -12.84
N GLU A 50 18.45 -11.12 -11.58
CA GLU A 50 18.81 -10.23 -10.48
C GLU A 50 20.25 -9.73 -10.58
N SER A 51 21.18 -10.59 -10.96
CA SER A 51 22.57 -10.20 -11.21
C SER A 51 22.66 -9.18 -12.34
N GLN A 52 21.96 -9.40 -13.46
CA GLN A 52 21.87 -8.43 -14.56
C GLN A 52 21.31 -7.08 -14.10
N ARG A 53 20.19 -7.07 -13.37
CA ARG A 53 19.61 -5.83 -12.83
C ARG A 53 20.57 -5.08 -11.91
N ARG A 54 21.33 -5.79 -11.07
CA ARG A 54 22.34 -5.19 -10.18
C ARG A 54 23.47 -4.54 -10.96
N GLU A 55 23.95 -5.20 -12.02
CA GLU A 55 25.01 -4.64 -12.86
C GLU A 55 24.53 -3.43 -13.68
N GLU A 56 23.31 -3.50 -14.25
CA GLU A 56 22.68 -2.37 -14.94
C GLU A 56 22.52 -1.15 -14.01
N PHE A 57 22.07 -1.38 -12.76
CA PHE A 57 21.93 -0.32 -11.77
C PHE A 57 23.28 0.32 -11.40
N LYS A 58 24.34 -0.50 -11.27
CA LYS A 58 25.69 -0.01 -11.01
C LYS A 58 26.21 0.86 -12.16
N GLN A 59 25.96 0.48 -13.42
CA GLN A 59 26.32 1.29 -14.59
C GLN A 59 25.57 2.63 -14.63
N LEU A 60 24.29 2.64 -14.25
CA LEU A 60 23.49 3.86 -14.18
C LEU A 60 24.05 4.84 -13.13
N LEU A 61 24.38 4.33 -11.94
CA LEU A 61 25.04 5.10 -10.87
C LEU A 61 26.37 5.71 -11.34
N GLU A 62 27.18 4.95 -12.06
CA GLU A 62 28.46 5.43 -12.59
C GLU A 62 28.27 6.53 -13.65
N THR A 63 27.25 6.40 -14.50
CA THR A 63 26.88 7.42 -15.51
C THR A 63 26.43 8.73 -14.86
N VAL A 64 25.60 8.65 -13.80
CA VAL A 64 25.13 9.83 -13.04
C VAL A 64 26.29 10.52 -12.31
N ALA A 65 27.23 9.75 -11.75
CA ALA A 65 28.41 10.29 -11.10
C ALA A 65 29.34 11.04 -12.08
N GLN A 66 29.43 10.59 -13.33
CA GLN A 66 30.21 11.28 -14.37
C GLN A 66 29.54 12.57 -14.88
N GLN A 67 28.20 12.61 -14.95
CA GLN A 67 27.46 13.82 -15.35
C GLN A 67 27.57 14.95 -14.31
N SER A 68 27.64 14.62 -13.02
CA SER A 68 27.76 15.62 -11.94
C SER A 68 29.13 16.33 -11.88
N ARG A 69 30.11 15.95 -12.71
CA ARG A 69 31.43 16.61 -12.78
C ARG A 69 31.48 17.80 -13.76
N PHE A 70 30.38 18.15 -14.43
CA PHE A 70 30.35 19.17 -15.49
C PHE A 70 29.52 20.43 -15.20
N THR A 71 29.35 20.84 -13.94
CA THR A 71 28.73 22.13 -13.59
C THR A 71 29.75 23.15 -13.04
N PRO A 72 30.05 24.26 -13.75
CA PRO A 72 30.84 25.35 -13.20
C PRO A 72 30.04 26.17 -12.19
N GLN A 73 30.65 26.39 -11.04
CA GLN A 73 30.16 27.17 -9.90
C GLN A 73 30.16 28.68 -10.21
N LEU A 74 29.00 29.34 -10.15
CA LEU A 74 28.89 30.80 -10.21
C LEU A 74 28.79 31.41 -8.80
N ALA A 75 29.55 32.49 -8.64
CA ALA A 75 29.92 33.14 -7.40
C ALA A 75 28.80 33.90 -6.69
N ALA A 76 29.03 34.10 -5.39
CA ALA A 76 28.24 34.89 -4.47
C ALA A 76 28.22 36.38 -4.82
N THR A 77 27.06 37.02 -4.64
CA THR A 77 26.96 38.45 -4.32
C THR A 77 25.77 38.71 -3.40
N SER A 78 26.06 39.23 -2.22
CA SER A 78 25.14 39.85 -1.27
C SER A 78 24.48 41.11 -1.86
N PRO A 79 23.37 41.58 -1.27
CA PRO A 79 23.31 43.00 -0.99
C PRO A 79 22.78 43.32 0.42
N THR A 80 23.48 44.29 0.99
CA THR A 80 23.22 45.07 2.20
C THR A 80 21.87 45.79 2.16
N SER A 81 21.18 45.91 3.30
CA SER A 81 20.22 46.99 3.54
C SER A 81 20.23 47.41 5.01
N PRO A 82 20.13 48.73 5.30
CA PRO A 82 20.28 49.27 6.64
C PRO A 82 18.97 49.26 7.42
N SER A 83 19.06 49.04 8.73
CA SER A 83 17.98 49.28 9.69
C SER A 83 17.85 50.78 10.00
N PRO A 84 16.65 51.23 10.38
CA PRO A 84 16.52 52.28 11.38
C PRO A 84 15.80 51.76 12.62
N THR A 85 16.46 51.99 13.76
CA THR A 85 15.95 51.89 15.13
C THR A 85 14.87 52.94 15.39
N LEU A 86 13.71 52.54 15.92
CA LEU A 86 12.81 53.42 16.66
C LEU A 86 12.24 52.67 17.88
N SER A 87 12.39 53.33 19.04
CA SER A 87 12.00 52.91 20.39
C SER A 87 10.49 52.68 20.58
N PRO A 88 10.05 51.97 21.65
CA PRO A 88 8.64 51.65 21.88
C PRO A 88 7.91 52.77 22.64
N GLN A 89 6.81 53.27 22.08
CA GLN A 89 5.78 54.01 22.83
C GLN A 89 4.51 53.15 22.96
N PRO A 90 3.87 53.10 24.14
CA PRO A 90 2.60 52.41 24.32
C PRO A 90 1.42 53.32 23.95
N LEU A 91 0.54 52.85 23.07
CA LEU A 91 -0.73 53.49 22.71
C LEU A 91 -1.92 52.64 23.18
N PRO A 92 -3.08 53.27 23.44
CA PRO A 92 -4.13 52.77 24.32
C PRO A 92 -5.05 51.73 23.67
N ALA A 93 -5.66 50.93 24.54
CA ALA A 93 -6.69 49.95 24.22
C ALA A 93 -7.90 50.60 23.53
N GLY A 94 -8.24 50.10 22.33
CA GLY A 94 -9.49 50.46 21.67
C GLY A 94 -9.57 49.95 20.23
N MET A 95 -10.56 49.09 19.98
CA MET A 95 -11.10 48.68 18.67
C MET A 95 -10.41 47.50 17.98
N LEU A 96 -10.76 46.30 18.45
CA LEU A 96 -10.74 45.07 17.67
C LEU A 96 -11.67 45.21 16.45
N HIS A 97 -11.11 45.50 15.27
CA HIS A 97 -11.75 45.15 14.02
C HIS A 97 -11.17 43.82 13.54
N PRO A 98 -12.00 42.80 13.25
CA PRO A 98 -11.52 41.59 12.62
C PRO A 98 -11.07 41.95 11.21
N THR A 99 -9.76 42.00 10.98
CA THR A 99 -9.21 42.01 9.62
C THR A 99 -9.60 40.67 9.00
N ASN A 100 -10.40 40.74 7.94
CA ASN A 100 -10.74 39.61 7.09
C ASN A 100 -9.45 39.16 6.36
N THR A 101 -8.64 38.36 7.05
CA THR A 101 -7.57 37.58 6.42
C THR A 101 -8.26 36.55 5.54
N LYS A 102 -8.33 36.83 4.23
CA LYS A 102 -8.55 35.78 3.23
C LYS A 102 -7.56 34.68 3.53
N ALA A 103 -8.05 33.52 3.98
CA ALA A 103 -7.22 32.35 4.21
C ALA A 103 -6.40 32.11 2.95
N VAL A 104 -5.07 32.20 3.06
CA VAL A 104 -4.17 31.82 1.98
C VAL A 104 -4.23 30.29 1.92
N ILE A 105 -4.83 29.78 0.86
CA ILE A 105 -4.98 28.34 0.68
C ILE A 105 -3.75 27.86 -0.03
N HIS A 106 -2.94 27.12 0.69
CA HIS A 106 -1.85 26.39 0.08
C HIS A 106 -2.46 25.21 -0.69
N PRO A 107 -2.18 25.06 -1.99
CA PRO A 107 -2.53 23.87 -2.72
C PRO A 107 -1.96 22.65 -2.00
N SER A 108 -2.74 21.58 -1.86
CA SER A 108 -2.25 20.30 -1.35
C SER A 108 -1.01 19.89 -2.14
N PRO A 109 0.00 19.25 -1.50
CA PRO A 109 1.13 18.69 -2.22
C PRO A 109 0.65 17.83 -3.39
N PRO A 110 1.32 17.92 -4.56
CA PRO A 110 0.91 17.14 -5.72
C PRO A 110 1.06 15.65 -5.43
N LEU A 111 0.13 14.84 -5.93
CA LEU A 111 0.18 13.39 -5.77
C LEU A 111 1.45 12.83 -6.43
N GLN A 112 2.26 12.11 -5.66
CA GLN A 112 3.46 11.42 -6.12
C GLN A 112 3.11 10.02 -6.66
N SER A 113 3.95 9.47 -7.54
CA SER A 113 3.70 8.16 -8.15
C SER A 113 4.01 6.95 -7.25
N ASP A 114 4.85 7.14 -6.25
CA ASP A 114 5.32 6.15 -5.27
C ASP A 114 4.54 6.21 -3.93
N VAL A 115 3.39 6.88 -3.95
CA VAL A 115 2.51 7.05 -2.79
C VAL A 115 2.05 5.69 -2.25
N THR A 116 2.08 5.54 -0.92
CA THR A 116 1.49 4.35 -0.29
C THR A 116 -0.04 4.40 -0.35
N PHE A 117 -0.72 3.25 -0.22
CA PHE A 117 -2.19 3.25 -0.24
C PHE A 117 -2.82 4.13 0.86
N PRO A 118 -2.36 4.09 2.15
CA PRO A 118 -2.84 5.02 3.17
C PRO A 118 -2.60 6.49 2.82
N ASP A 119 -1.42 6.83 2.28
CA ASP A 119 -1.10 8.20 1.89
C ASP A 119 -1.97 8.68 0.73
N TYR A 120 -2.31 7.79 -0.20
CA TYR A 120 -3.27 8.08 -1.27
C TYR A 120 -4.66 8.40 -0.71
N LYS A 121 -5.14 7.64 0.29
CA LYS A 121 -6.44 7.90 0.93
C LYS A 121 -6.43 9.25 1.65
N ALA A 122 -5.35 9.57 2.36
CA ALA A 122 -5.17 10.89 2.98
C ALA A 122 -5.19 12.02 1.94
N TRP A 123 -4.46 11.86 0.83
CA TRP A 123 -4.46 12.82 -0.27
C TRP A 123 -5.85 12.96 -0.93
N LYS A 124 -6.56 11.86 -1.18
CA LYS A 124 -7.91 11.88 -1.77
C LYS A 124 -8.90 12.64 -0.87
N ARG A 125 -8.82 12.47 0.45
CA ARG A 125 -9.61 13.25 1.43
C ARG A 125 -9.29 14.75 1.31
N GLN A 126 -8.01 15.12 1.38
CA GLN A 126 -7.58 16.51 1.27
C GLN A 126 -7.98 17.15 -0.06
N LYS A 127 -7.90 16.40 -1.17
CA LYS A 127 -8.35 16.85 -2.49
C LYS A 127 -9.86 17.06 -2.54
N ASN A 128 -10.64 16.23 -1.85
CA ASN A 128 -12.10 16.39 -1.79
C ASN A 128 -12.50 17.60 -0.93
N ASP A 129 -11.78 17.88 0.14
CA ASP A 129 -11.96 19.10 0.92
C ASP A 129 -11.63 20.35 0.07
N TYR A 130 -10.51 20.31 -0.67
CA TYR A 130 -10.14 21.39 -1.59
C TYR A 130 -11.14 21.56 -2.74
N ALA A 131 -11.68 20.47 -3.29
CA ALA A 131 -12.71 20.50 -4.31
C ALA A 131 -14.01 21.15 -3.79
N THR A 132 -14.38 20.86 -2.55
CA THR A 132 -15.52 21.49 -1.88
C THR A 132 -15.27 22.98 -1.68
N PHE A 133 -14.08 23.33 -1.19
CA PHE A 133 -13.69 24.72 -0.96
C PHE A 133 -13.72 25.54 -2.26
N THR A 134 -13.19 24.98 -3.36
CA THR A 134 -13.08 25.65 -4.66
C THR A 134 -14.35 25.55 -5.50
N ASP A 135 -15.44 25.01 -4.97
CA ASP A 135 -16.69 24.80 -5.70
C ASP A 135 -16.48 24.01 -7.02
N LEU A 136 -15.57 23.04 -7.02
CA LEU A 136 -15.19 22.24 -8.20
C LEU A 136 -16.41 21.67 -8.92
N ALA A 137 -17.42 21.23 -8.15
CA ALA A 137 -18.65 20.65 -8.67
C ALA A 137 -19.48 21.63 -9.53
N LYS A 138 -19.28 22.94 -9.42
CA LYS A 138 -19.96 23.97 -10.23
C LYS A 138 -19.29 24.19 -11.58
N LEU A 139 -18.08 23.66 -11.79
CA LEU A 139 -17.35 23.80 -13.06
C LEU A 139 -17.82 22.75 -14.08
N ASP A 140 -17.64 23.05 -15.36
CA ASP A 140 -17.81 22.06 -16.42
C ASP A 140 -16.80 20.91 -16.27
N LEU A 141 -17.18 19.72 -16.75
CA LEU A 141 -16.37 18.51 -16.59
C LEU A 141 -14.92 18.68 -17.10
N PRO A 142 -14.66 19.30 -18.27
CA PRO A 142 -13.29 19.56 -18.72
C PRO A 142 -12.46 20.41 -17.75
N LYS A 143 -13.03 21.48 -17.17
CA LYS A 143 -12.34 22.28 -16.15
C LYS A 143 -12.08 21.49 -14.88
N GLN A 144 -13.02 20.63 -14.47
CA GLN A 144 -12.79 19.75 -13.32
C GLN A 144 -11.59 18.83 -13.54
N HIS A 145 -11.48 18.25 -14.75
CA HIS A 145 -10.35 17.40 -15.14
C HIS A 145 -9.04 18.17 -15.21
N ILE A 146 -9.05 19.42 -15.72
CA ILE A 146 -7.87 20.29 -15.70
C ILE A 146 -7.40 20.52 -14.26
N GLN A 147 -8.31 20.90 -13.36
CA GLN A 147 -7.98 21.17 -11.97
C GLN A 147 -7.47 19.92 -11.26
N LEU A 148 -8.04 18.73 -11.54
CA LEU A 148 -7.51 17.46 -11.03
C LEU A 148 -6.05 17.24 -11.45
N ARG A 149 -5.72 17.45 -12.72
CA ARG A 149 -4.36 17.27 -13.24
C ARG A 149 -3.36 18.24 -12.62
N MET A 150 -3.78 19.45 -12.23
CA MET A 150 -2.91 20.42 -11.56
C MET A 150 -2.48 19.98 -10.14
N CYS A 151 -3.15 18.99 -9.56
CA CYS A 151 -2.83 18.45 -8.23
C CYS A 151 -1.97 17.18 -8.30
N MET A 152 -1.32 16.90 -9.43
CA MET A 152 -0.60 15.65 -9.69
C MET A 152 0.78 15.91 -10.28
N THR A 153 1.72 15.01 -10.00
CA THR A 153 3.03 15.00 -10.66
C THR A 153 2.93 14.52 -12.11
N PRO A 154 3.89 14.88 -12.99
CA PRO A 154 3.94 14.38 -14.37
C PRO A 154 3.87 12.85 -14.48
N GLU A 155 4.49 12.13 -13.55
CA GLU A 155 4.51 10.67 -13.49
C GLU A 155 3.09 10.11 -13.27
N VAL A 156 2.32 10.71 -12.37
CA VAL A 156 0.91 10.35 -12.15
C VAL A 156 0.06 10.71 -13.37
N LEU A 157 0.33 11.82 -14.05
CA LEU A 157 -0.36 12.16 -15.30
C LEU A 157 -0.12 11.11 -16.40
N HIS A 158 1.10 10.56 -16.50
CA HIS A 158 1.37 9.44 -17.39
C HIS A 158 0.63 8.16 -16.99
N ILE A 159 0.48 7.89 -15.69
CA ILE A 159 -0.35 6.77 -15.19
C ILE A 159 -1.81 6.97 -15.63
N LEU A 160 -2.37 8.17 -15.43
CA LEU A 160 -3.73 8.50 -15.87
C LEU A 160 -3.90 8.23 -17.37
N GLN A 161 -3.01 8.77 -18.20
CA GLN A 161 -3.13 8.68 -19.66
C GLN A 161 -2.90 7.26 -20.18
N TYR A 162 -1.78 6.63 -19.80
CA TYR A 162 -1.33 5.40 -20.45
C TYR A 162 -1.82 4.14 -19.75
N ARG A 163 -2.02 4.17 -18.43
CA ARG A 163 -2.47 3.00 -17.65
C ARG A 163 -3.97 3.04 -17.42
N LEU A 164 -4.53 4.18 -17.01
CA LEU A 164 -5.96 4.31 -16.69
C LEU A 164 -6.81 4.82 -17.86
N ARG A 165 -6.18 5.12 -19.00
CA ARG A 165 -6.83 5.58 -20.23
C ARG A 165 -7.71 6.83 -20.02
N VAL A 166 -7.28 7.70 -19.11
CA VAL A 166 -7.90 9.02 -18.89
C VAL A 166 -7.30 10.00 -19.90
N THR A 167 -8.04 10.28 -20.95
CA THR A 167 -7.65 11.24 -22.01
C THR A 167 -8.19 12.65 -21.70
N PRO A 168 -7.70 13.70 -22.38
CA PRO A 168 -8.26 15.05 -22.24
C PRO A 168 -9.78 15.14 -22.48
N ASP A 169 -10.31 14.29 -23.36
CA ASP A 169 -11.74 14.20 -23.71
C ASP A 169 -12.51 13.14 -22.89
N ASP A 170 -11.95 12.67 -21.77
CA ASP A 170 -12.61 11.66 -20.93
C ASP A 170 -13.88 12.22 -20.30
N MET A 171 -14.98 11.45 -20.42
CA MET A 171 -16.30 11.80 -19.91
C MET A 171 -16.59 11.19 -18.53
N ARG A 172 -15.66 10.42 -17.96
CA ARG A 172 -15.77 9.94 -16.57
C ARG A 172 -15.83 11.11 -15.60
N SER A 173 -16.63 10.93 -14.55
CA SER A 173 -16.64 11.87 -13.43
C SER A 173 -15.29 11.86 -12.71
N ILE A 174 -14.99 12.94 -11.99
CA ILE A 174 -13.78 13.01 -11.17
C ILE A 174 -13.72 11.88 -10.15
N GLU A 175 -14.86 11.48 -9.58
CA GLU A 175 -14.91 10.36 -8.63
C GLU A 175 -14.53 9.03 -9.29
N GLN A 176 -15.03 8.76 -10.49
CA GLN A 176 -14.65 7.55 -11.24
C GLN A 176 -13.15 7.50 -11.57
N VAL A 177 -12.54 8.65 -11.86
CA VAL A 177 -11.09 8.75 -12.09
C VAL A 177 -10.31 8.49 -10.80
N LEU A 178 -10.75 9.08 -9.68
CA LEU A 178 -10.15 8.85 -8.37
C LEU A 178 -10.31 7.41 -7.89
N ASP A 179 -11.42 6.75 -8.19
CA ASP A 179 -11.62 5.34 -7.86
C ASP A 179 -10.71 4.45 -8.71
N ALA A 180 -10.58 4.73 -10.01
CA ALA A 180 -9.65 4.01 -10.88
C ALA A 180 -8.19 4.16 -10.41
N LEU A 181 -7.82 5.36 -9.95
CA LEU A 181 -6.50 5.64 -9.39
C LEU A 181 -6.31 4.96 -8.03
N GLU A 182 -7.33 4.92 -7.19
CA GLU A 182 -7.33 4.19 -5.91
C GLU A 182 -7.05 2.70 -6.14
N GLN A 183 -7.75 2.09 -7.10
CA GLN A 183 -7.53 0.69 -7.47
C GLN A 183 -6.12 0.47 -8.03
N HIS A 184 -5.59 1.42 -8.80
CA HIS A 184 -4.22 1.36 -9.31
C HIS A 184 -3.19 1.36 -8.17
N VAL A 185 -3.28 2.31 -7.25
CA VAL A 185 -2.38 2.40 -6.09
C VAL A 185 -2.51 1.16 -5.22
N LYS A 186 -3.74 0.68 -4.95
CA LYS A 186 -3.98 -0.56 -4.19
C LYS A 186 -3.27 -1.74 -4.83
N ALA A 187 -3.33 -1.86 -6.15
CA ALA A 187 -2.74 -2.95 -6.93
C ALA A 187 -1.20 -2.91 -7.03
N GLN A 188 -0.55 -1.81 -6.63
CA GLN A 188 0.92 -1.75 -6.60
C GLN A 188 1.53 -2.70 -5.57
N THR A 189 0.82 -2.95 -4.46
CA THR A 189 1.20 -3.95 -3.46
C THR A 189 0.40 -5.22 -3.68
N ASN A 190 1.04 -6.39 -3.61
CA ASN A 190 0.34 -7.67 -3.71
C ASN A 190 -0.67 -7.84 -2.56
N GLU A 191 -1.89 -8.30 -2.87
CA GLU A 191 -2.97 -8.47 -1.88
C GLU A 191 -2.59 -9.39 -0.72
N ALA A 192 -1.92 -10.52 -1.00
CA ALA A 192 -1.49 -11.45 0.05
C ALA A 192 -0.46 -10.80 0.99
N LEU A 193 0.38 -9.89 0.49
CA LEU A 193 1.28 -9.11 1.34
C LEU A 193 0.50 -8.16 2.25
N ARG A 194 -0.51 -7.46 1.71
CA ARG A 194 -1.36 -6.55 2.53
C ARG A 194 -2.10 -7.32 3.63
N HIS A 195 -2.66 -8.50 3.31
CA HIS A 195 -3.26 -9.39 4.30
C HIS A 195 -2.25 -9.81 5.37
N ARG A 196 -1.07 -10.29 4.94
CA ARG A 196 -0.01 -10.70 5.87
C ARG A 196 0.35 -9.55 6.80
N ASP A 197 0.57 -8.36 6.29
CA ASP A 197 0.99 -7.21 7.07
C ASP A 197 -0.06 -6.81 8.12
N LEU A 198 -1.37 -6.89 7.78
CA LEU A 198 -2.45 -6.70 8.74
C LEU A 198 -2.50 -7.81 9.81
N PHE A 199 -2.61 -9.07 9.40
CA PHE A 199 -2.85 -10.19 10.35
C PHE A 199 -1.62 -10.55 11.19
N SER A 200 -0.42 -10.15 10.75
CA SER A 200 0.81 -10.30 11.54
C SER A 200 1.19 -9.06 12.34
N CYS A 201 0.39 -7.98 12.27
CA CYS A 201 0.68 -6.73 12.98
C CYS A 201 0.73 -6.96 14.50
N LYS A 202 1.86 -6.61 15.11
CA LYS A 202 2.07 -6.64 16.56
C LYS A 202 2.37 -5.23 17.07
N GLN A 203 2.03 -4.97 18.32
CA GLN A 203 2.41 -3.77 19.04
C GLN A 203 3.94 -3.72 19.17
N ARG A 204 4.54 -2.58 18.84
CA ARG A 204 6.00 -2.38 18.93
C ARG A 204 6.39 -2.11 20.39
N VAL A 205 7.65 -2.35 20.71
CA VAL A 205 8.18 -2.03 22.06
C VAL A 205 8.06 -0.52 22.30
N GLY A 206 7.41 -0.14 23.39
CA GLY A 206 7.20 1.26 23.79
C GLY A 206 6.07 1.98 23.05
N GLU A 207 5.35 1.31 22.15
CA GLU A 207 4.17 1.87 21.50
C GLU A 207 2.95 1.80 22.42
N CYS A 208 2.19 2.89 22.52
CA CYS A 208 0.93 2.87 23.28
C CYS A 208 -0.19 2.18 22.49
N PHE A 209 -1.24 1.73 23.17
CA PHE A 209 -2.35 1.02 22.53
C PHE A 209 -3.02 1.85 21.41
N ASN A 210 -3.18 3.16 21.62
CA ASN A 210 -3.84 4.05 20.66
C ASN A 210 -3.05 4.14 19.35
N ASP A 211 -1.72 4.25 19.42
CA ASP A 211 -0.86 4.27 18.23
C ASP A 211 -0.93 2.93 17.49
N PHE A 212 -0.93 1.82 18.24
CA PHE A 212 -1.09 0.49 17.67
C PHE A 212 -2.45 0.32 16.98
N PHE A 213 -3.52 0.78 17.62
CA PHE A 213 -4.89 0.77 17.08
C PHE A 213 -4.99 1.55 15.77
N VAL A 214 -4.44 2.77 15.74
CA VAL A 214 -4.40 3.60 14.52
C VAL A 214 -3.63 2.88 13.41
N ARG A 215 -2.48 2.25 13.72
CA ARG A 215 -1.73 1.49 12.72
C ARG A 215 -2.52 0.29 12.18
N VAL A 216 -3.23 -0.45 13.03
CA VAL A 216 -4.09 -1.56 12.59
C VAL A 216 -5.20 -1.06 11.67
N LYS A 217 -5.88 0.04 12.01
CA LYS A 217 -6.90 0.67 11.15
C LYS A 217 -6.32 1.12 9.80
N ASN A 218 -5.14 1.74 9.80
CA ASN A 218 -4.48 2.17 8.56
C ASN A 218 -4.12 0.99 7.64
N LEU A 219 -3.67 -0.14 8.21
CA LEU A 219 -3.42 -1.37 7.44
C LEU A 219 -4.73 -1.96 6.90
N ALA A 220 -5.80 -1.90 7.69
CA ALA A 220 -7.12 -2.40 7.31
C ALA A 220 -7.69 -1.69 6.08
N GLU A 221 -7.47 -0.38 5.92
CA GLU A 221 -7.96 0.36 4.75
C GLU A 221 -7.47 -0.25 3.42
N ALA A 222 -6.30 -0.87 3.41
CA ALA A 222 -5.70 -1.46 2.21
C ALA A 222 -6.16 -2.90 1.93
N VAL A 223 -6.96 -3.51 2.80
CA VAL A 223 -7.31 -4.93 2.79
C VAL A 223 -8.81 -5.11 2.66
N ASP A 224 -9.25 -5.94 1.71
CA ASP A 224 -10.65 -6.35 1.62
C ASP A 224 -10.87 -7.54 2.58
N ILE A 225 -10.94 -7.24 3.88
CA ILE A 225 -10.94 -8.25 4.96
C ILE A 225 -12.10 -9.25 4.80
N CYS A 226 -13.26 -8.74 4.41
CA CYS A 226 -14.49 -9.50 4.28
C CYS A 226 -15.12 -9.26 2.90
N LYS A 227 -15.80 -10.28 2.37
CA LYS A 227 -16.51 -10.16 1.10
C LYS A 227 -17.76 -9.30 1.26
N GLY A 228 -17.90 -8.30 0.40
CA GLY A 228 -19.01 -7.35 0.44
C GLY A 228 -18.90 -6.40 1.63
N ALA A 229 -19.90 -5.51 1.76
CA ALA A 229 -19.96 -4.52 2.85
C ALA A 229 -20.40 -5.14 4.18
N ASN A 230 -19.75 -6.23 4.63
CA ASN A 230 -20.04 -6.88 5.90
C ASN A 230 -19.22 -6.23 7.04
N THR A 231 -19.76 -5.15 7.59
CA THR A 231 -19.14 -4.36 8.67
C THR A 231 -18.93 -5.18 9.93
N GLN A 232 -19.84 -6.10 10.28
CA GLN A 232 -19.70 -6.95 11.46
C GLN A 232 -18.50 -7.91 11.33
N CYS A 233 -18.30 -8.48 10.14
CA CYS A 233 -17.15 -9.33 9.85
C CYS A 233 -15.85 -8.53 9.96
N GLU A 234 -15.79 -7.34 9.35
CA GLU A 234 -14.61 -6.48 9.39
C GLU A 234 -14.25 -6.12 10.84
N GLU A 235 -15.23 -5.69 11.62
CA GLU A 235 -15.06 -5.36 13.02
C GLU A 235 -14.55 -6.54 13.84
N THR A 236 -15.13 -7.73 13.63
CA THR A 236 -14.72 -8.96 14.30
C THR A 236 -13.26 -9.31 13.99
N GLN A 237 -12.85 -9.21 12.73
CA GLN A 237 -11.48 -9.53 12.33
C GLN A 237 -10.47 -8.52 12.90
N LEU A 238 -10.79 -7.23 12.90
CA LEU A 238 -9.93 -6.21 13.49
C LEU A 238 -9.79 -6.37 15.00
N LYS A 239 -10.87 -6.71 15.69
CA LYS A 239 -10.83 -7.09 17.11
C LYS A 239 -9.87 -8.25 17.36
N GLN A 240 -9.87 -9.28 16.51
CA GLN A 240 -8.93 -10.40 16.64
C GLN A 240 -7.48 -9.98 16.37
N VAL A 241 -7.24 -9.14 15.36
CA VAL A 241 -5.89 -8.59 15.10
C VAL A 241 -5.37 -7.82 16.31
N LEU A 242 -6.20 -6.98 16.91
CA LEU A 242 -5.85 -6.24 18.13
C LEU A 242 -5.55 -7.20 19.28
N LEU A 243 -6.46 -8.13 19.57
CA LEU A 243 -6.32 -9.08 20.68
C LEU A 243 -5.03 -9.91 20.57
N MET A 244 -4.71 -10.40 19.37
CA MET A 244 -3.49 -11.17 19.14
C MET A 244 -2.23 -10.29 19.08
N GLY A 245 -2.38 -9.00 18.81
CA GLY A 245 -1.30 -8.08 18.49
C GLY A 245 -0.75 -7.29 19.68
N VAL A 246 -1.56 -7.07 20.71
CA VAL A 246 -1.15 -6.35 21.94
C VAL A 246 -0.06 -7.13 22.69
N CYS A 247 0.97 -6.42 23.15
CA CYS A 247 2.07 -7.03 23.89
C CYS A 247 1.82 -7.06 25.42
N ASP A 248 1.08 -6.08 25.94
CA ASP A 248 0.77 -5.93 27.37
C ASP A 248 -0.28 -6.97 27.81
N GLN A 249 0.12 -7.87 28.72
CA GLN A 249 -0.72 -8.95 29.21
C GLN A 249 -1.85 -8.49 30.14
N ASP A 250 -1.68 -7.37 30.84
CA ASP A 250 -2.75 -6.79 31.66
C ASP A 250 -3.82 -6.18 30.74
N LEU A 251 -3.39 -5.45 29.70
CA LEU A 251 -4.28 -4.91 28.69
C LEU A 251 -5.01 -6.01 27.91
N VAL A 252 -4.33 -7.11 27.55
CA VAL A 252 -4.97 -8.27 26.92
C VAL A 252 -6.09 -8.84 27.81
N ARG A 253 -5.88 -8.94 29.14
CA ARG A 253 -6.90 -9.44 30.06
C ARG A 253 -8.12 -8.51 30.14
N GLU A 254 -7.90 -7.21 30.17
CA GLU A 254 -8.98 -6.22 30.12
C GLU A 254 -9.72 -6.27 28.79
N LEU A 255 -8.97 -6.38 27.70
CA LEU A 255 -9.50 -6.45 26.34
C LEU A 255 -10.35 -7.70 26.15
N ILE A 256 -9.90 -8.89 26.57
CA ILE A 256 -10.70 -10.13 26.52
C ILE A 256 -12.04 -9.97 27.23
N SER A 257 -12.05 -9.25 28.36
CA SER A 257 -13.23 -9.05 29.18
C SER A 257 -14.25 -8.10 28.55
N THR A 258 -13.85 -7.27 27.59
CA THR A 258 -14.67 -6.17 27.05
C THR A 258 -14.88 -6.22 25.54
N ILE A 259 -13.98 -6.85 24.77
CA ILE A 259 -13.96 -6.82 23.30
C ILE A 259 -15.18 -7.50 22.64
N ALA A 260 -15.83 -8.42 23.35
CA ALA A 260 -17.04 -9.09 22.88
C ALA A 260 -18.29 -8.20 22.97
N THR A 261 -18.30 -7.21 23.86
CA THR A 261 -19.48 -6.37 24.15
C THR A 261 -19.31 -4.93 23.65
N LYS A 262 -18.07 -4.43 23.60
CA LYS A 262 -17.75 -3.09 23.08
C LYS A 262 -17.63 -3.09 21.56
N THR A 263 -17.96 -1.97 20.92
CA THR A 263 -17.58 -1.75 19.52
C THR A 263 -16.07 -1.55 19.38
N LEU A 264 -15.53 -1.71 18.17
CA LEU A 264 -14.11 -1.50 17.91
C LEU A 264 -13.63 -0.10 18.32
N ASP A 265 -14.45 0.94 18.15
CA ASP A 265 -14.07 2.31 18.50
C ASP A 265 -14.23 2.60 20.01
N GLU A 266 -15.07 1.85 20.73
CA GLU A 266 -15.18 1.89 22.20
C GLU A 266 -14.03 1.15 22.92
N THR A 267 -13.19 0.46 22.16
CA THR A 267 -12.06 -0.33 22.67
C THR A 267 -10.84 0.53 23.00
N VAL A 268 -10.84 1.80 22.57
CA VAL A 268 -9.77 2.81 22.76
C VAL A 268 -9.99 3.63 24.03
#